data_AF-A0A9E2MHL0-F1
#
_entry.id   AF-A0A9E2MHL0-F1
#
_cell.length_a   1.000
_cell.length_b   1.000
_cell.length_c   1.000
_cell.angle_alpha   90.00
_cell.angle_beta   90.00
_cell.angle_gamma   90.00
#
_symmetry.space_group_name_H-M   'P 1'
#
loop_
_entity.id
_entity.type
_entity.pdbx_description
1 polymer ?
#
loop_
_entity_poly.entity_id
_entity_poly.type
_entity_poly.pdbx_seq_one_letter_code
_entity_poly.pdbx_strand_id
1 'polypeptide(L)'
;ALLQSIEETPVCPGCGRRVKGNWIICPNCHTKLKKTCHQCGKLMDLPWNLCPYCGTPTPGMRRENLSLEDALQPLAPTPSDDEEIETETTGEE
;
A
#
# COMPACT_ATOMS: atom_id res chain seq x y z
N ALA A 1 9.42 39.30 -13.92
CA ALA A 1 8.31 38.47 -13.43
C ALA A 1 8.73 37.83 -12.12
N LEU A 2 8.13 38.21 -11.00
CA LEU A 2 8.45 37.67 -9.68
C LEU A 2 7.38 36.63 -9.34
N LEU A 3 7.60 35.36 -9.68
CA LEU A 3 6.70 34.27 -9.32
C LEU A 3 6.86 34.01 -7.82
N GLN A 4 5.96 34.58 -7.01
CA GLN A 4 5.91 34.36 -5.58
C GLN A 4 5.59 32.88 -5.32
N SER A 5 6.54 32.21 -4.68
CA SER A 5 6.43 30.88 -4.11
C SER A 5 5.30 30.86 -3.07
N ILE A 6 4.11 30.39 -3.47
CA ILE A 6 3.03 30.09 -2.54
C ILE A 6 3.47 28.85 -1.76
N GLU A 7 3.86 29.05 -0.50
CA GLU A 7 4.00 27.94 0.46
C GLU A 7 2.62 27.32 0.68
N GLU A 8 2.28 26.35 -0.16
CA GLU A 8 1.02 25.63 -0.10
C GLU A 8 1.06 24.70 1.10
N THR A 9 0.60 25.22 2.25
CA THR A 9 0.41 24.41 3.45
C THR A 9 -0.69 23.39 3.16
N PRO A 10 -0.43 22.08 3.28
CA PRO A 10 -1.44 21.08 2.98
C PRO A 10 -2.62 21.21 3.95
N VAL A 11 -3.83 21.10 3.39
CA VAL A 11 -5.09 21.12 4.14
C VAL A 11 -5.75 19.74 4.08
N CYS A 12 -6.46 19.38 5.15
CA CYS A 12 -7.19 18.13 5.22
C CYS A 12 -8.37 18.16 4.21
N PRO A 13 -8.49 17.18 3.30
CA PRO A 13 -9.60 17.14 2.35
C PRO A 13 -10.95 16.83 3.02
N GLY A 14 -10.96 16.30 4.25
CA GLY A 14 -12.19 15.99 4.98
C GLY A 14 -12.77 17.15 5.77
N CYS A 15 -11.93 18.01 6.37
CA CYS A 15 -12.40 19.09 7.24
C CYS A 15 -11.78 20.47 6.98
N GLY A 16 -10.90 20.60 5.98
CA GLY A 16 -10.26 21.87 5.59
C GLY A 16 -9.19 22.41 6.55
N ARG A 17 -8.95 21.77 7.69
CA ARG A 17 -7.90 22.24 8.64
C ARG A 17 -6.50 21.99 8.10
N ARG A 18 -5.56 22.84 8.50
CA ARG A 18 -4.13 22.69 8.18
C ARG A 18 -3.59 21.38 8.78
N VAL A 19 -2.81 20.67 7.98
CA VAL A 19 -2.14 19.42 8.38
C VAL A 19 -0.65 19.53 8.11
N LYS A 20 0.15 18.67 8.74
CA LYS A 20 1.58 18.56 8.43
C LYS A 20 1.81 17.49 7.36
N GLY A 21 2.86 17.68 6.55
CA GLY A 21 3.19 16.77 5.45
C GLY A 21 3.59 15.35 5.87
N ASN A 22 3.84 15.08 7.16
CA ASN A 22 4.16 13.74 7.68
C ASN A 22 3.00 13.08 8.43
N TRP A 23 1.80 13.68 8.45
CA TRP A 23 0.64 13.11 9.13
C TRP A 23 -0.01 12.03 8.28
N ILE A 24 -0.35 10.90 8.91
CA ILE A 24 -1.05 9.78 8.26
C ILE A 24 -2.57 9.94 8.40
N ILE A 25 -3.03 10.50 9.51
CA ILE A 25 -4.44 10.68 9.87
C ILE A 25 -4.64 12.12 10.36
N CYS A 26 -5.76 12.73 9.98
CA CYS A 26 -6.18 14.02 10.53
C CYS A 26 -6.68 13.87 11.98
N PRO A 27 -6.11 14.58 12.96
CA PRO A 27 -6.54 14.47 14.36
C PRO A 27 -7.92 15.07 14.64
N ASN A 28 -8.51 15.83 13.70
CA ASN A 28 -9.79 16.50 13.91
C ASN A 28 -10.98 15.70 13.37
N CYS A 29 -10.80 15.00 12.26
CA CYS A 29 -11.89 14.30 11.57
C CYS A 29 -11.54 12.86 11.19
N HIS A 30 -10.36 12.38 11.59
CA HIS A 30 -9.84 11.04 11.32
C HIS A 30 -9.71 10.66 9.83
N THR A 31 -9.85 11.61 8.92
CA THR A 31 -9.59 11.40 7.49
C THR A 31 -8.14 10.98 7.29
N LYS A 32 -7.93 9.89 6.56
CA LYS A 32 -6.59 9.45 6.14
C LYS A 32 -6.00 10.50 5.20
N LEU A 33 -4.74 10.84 5.41
CA LEU A 33 -4.01 11.88 4.65
C LEU A 33 -2.93 11.26 3.76
N LYS A 34 -2.25 10.24 4.28
CA LYS A 34 -1.12 9.55 3.62
C LYS A 34 -1.21 8.05 3.80
N LYS A 35 -0.42 7.32 3.02
CA LYS A 35 -0.24 5.87 3.13
C LYS A 35 1.25 5.53 3.21
N THR A 36 1.57 4.41 3.80
CA THR A 36 2.93 3.86 3.81
C THR A 36 3.10 2.89 2.65
N CYS A 37 4.26 2.90 2.03
CA CYS A 37 4.63 1.88 1.05
C CYS A 37 4.78 0.53 1.77
N HIS A 38 4.16 -0.52 1.25
CA HIS A 38 4.23 -1.86 1.82
C HIS A 38 5.60 -2.55 1.63
N GLN A 39 6.44 -2.06 0.71
CA GLN A 39 7.80 -2.60 0.49
C GLN A 39 8.86 -1.83 1.30
N CYS A 40 8.93 -0.49 1.14
CA CYS A 40 10.00 0.29 1.76
C CYS A 40 9.58 1.05 3.04
N GLY A 41 8.30 0.99 3.44
CA GLY A 41 7.78 1.66 4.64
C GLY A 41 7.67 3.19 4.56
N LYS A 42 8.18 3.84 3.51
CA LYS A 42 8.14 5.30 3.39
C LYS A 42 6.73 5.85 3.18
N LEU A 43 6.47 7.05 3.70
CA LEU A 43 5.20 7.75 3.53
C LEU A 43 5.05 8.31 2.11
N MET A 44 3.87 8.12 1.53
CA MET A 44 3.47 8.63 0.23
C MET A 44 2.04 9.16 0.27
N ASP A 45 1.68 9.99 -0.71
CA ASP A 45 0.34 10.57 -0.78
C ASP A 45 -0.70 9.53 -1.24
N LEU A 46 -1.93 9.68 -0.76
CA LEU A 46 -3.03 8.74 -1.04
C LEU A 46 -3.33 8.51 -2.53
N PRO A 47 -3.38 9.52 -3.41
CA PRO A 47 -3.71 9.30 -4.81
C PRO A 47 -2.61 8.58 -5.61
N TRP A 48 -1.41 8.41 -5.05
CA TRP A 48 -0.28 7.85 -5.80
C TRP A 48 -0.35 6.35 -5.88
N ASN A 49 -0.43 5.79 -7.09
CA ASN A 49 -0.47 4.34 -7.26
C ASN A 49 0.93 3.70 -7.37
N LEU A 50 1.99 4.50 -7.43
CA LEU A 50 3.37 4.05 -7.51
C LEU A 50 4.20 4.68 -6.39
N CYS A 51 5.03 3.89 -5.72
CA CYS A 51 5.93 4.43 -4.71
C CYS A 51 7.05 5.25 -5.37
N PRO A 52 7.23 6.53 -4.99
CA PRO A 52 8.25 7.41 -5.58
C PRO A 52 9.68 7.03 -5.14
N TYR A 53 9.82 6.24 -4.08
CA TYR A 53 11.11 5.92 -3.48
C TYR A 53 11.66 4.56 -3.90
N CYS A 54 10.79 3.57 -4.13
CA CYS A 54 11.21 2.21 -4.48
C CYS A 54 10.55 1.67 -5.76
N GLY A 55 9.67 2.44 -6.41
CA GLY A 55 9.01 2.03 -7.65
C GLY A 55 7.95 0.94 -7.48
N THR A 56 7.63 0.50 -6.26
CA THR A 56 6.62 -0.55 -6.07
C THR A 56 5.20 0.02 -6.27
N PRO A 57 4.33 -0.65 -7.06
CA PRO A 57 2.92 -0.27 -7.18
C PRO A 57 2.15 -0.46 -5.86
N THR A 58 1.12 0.34 -5.60
CA THR A 58 0.27 0.20 -4.41
C THR A 58 -0.64 -1.03 -4.56
N PRO A 59 -0.87 -1.82 -3.48
CA PRO A 59 -1.83 -2.93 -3.51
C PRO A 59 -3.25 -2.45 -3.86
N GLY A 60 -3.99 -3.25 -4.61
CA GLY A 60 -5.37 -2.93 -5.00
C GLY A 60 -5.50 -1.95 -6.17
N MET A 61 -4.40 -1.52 -6.80
CA MET A 61 -4.48 -0.82 -8.09
C MET A 61 -5.14 -1.74 -9.13
N ARG A 62 -6.24 -1.27 -9.72
CA ARG A 62 -6.89 -1.96 -10.84
C ARG A 62 -5.89 -2.03 -12.00
N ARG A 63 -5.56 -3.24 -12.42
CA ARG A 63 -4.80 -3.46 -13.66
C ARG A 63 -5.79 -3.39 -14.81
N GLU A 64 -5.68 -2.35 -15.63
CA GLU A 64 -6.61 -2.11 -16.75
C GLU A 64 -6.47 -3.15 -17.88
N ASN A 65 -5.34 -3.88 -17.92
CA ASN A 65 -5.02 -4.88 -18.94
C ASN A 65 -4.76 -6.28 -18.34
N LEU A 66 -5.59 -6.76 -17.42
CA LEU A 66 -5.52 -8.16 -17.01
C LEU A 66 -6.10 -9.04 -18.11
N SER A 67 -5.32 -10.00 -18.62
CA SER A 67 -5.83 -11.05 -19.49
C SER A 67 -6.71 -12.02 -18.69
N LEU A 68 -7.59 -12.77 -19.38
CA LEU A 68 -8.37 -13.84 -18.73
C LEU A 68 -7.42 -14.88 -18.08
N GLU A 69 -6.30 -15.19 -18.73
CA GLU A 69 -5.26 -16.06 -18.20
C GLU A 69 -4.69 -15.53 -16.86
N ASP A 70 -4.38 -14.24 -16.77
CA ASP A 70 -3.84 -13.63 -15.54
C ASP A 70 -4.84 -13.65 -14.37
N ALA A 71 -6.14 -13.60 -14.69
CA ALA A 71 -7.20 -13.63 -13.69
C ALA A 71 -7.48 -15.05 -13.14
N LEU A 72 -7.24 -16.07 -13.97
CA LEU A 72 -7.42 -17.48 -13.62
C LEU A 72 -6.16 -18.11 -13.01
N GLN A 73 -5.05 -17.36 -12.92
CA GLN A 73 -3.83 -17.84 -12.28
C GLN A 73 -4.13 -18.24 -10.83
N PRO A 74 -3.78 -19.49 -10.41
CA PRO A 74 -3.92 -19.91 -9.04
C PRO A 74 -3.26 -18.89 -8.11
N LEU A 75 -4.00 -18.43 -7.10
CA LEU A 75 -3.43 -17.59 -6.05
C LEU A 75 -2.23 -18.35 -5.49
N ALA A 76 -1.03 -17.78 -5.62
CA ALA A 76 0.17 -18.38 -5.04
C ALA A 76 -0.10 -18.67 -3.55
N PRO A 77 0.26 -19.85 -3.04
CA PRO A 77 0.00 -20.21 -1.66
C PRO A 77 0.61 -19.14 -0.75
N THR A 78 -0.21 -18.61 0.15
CA THR A 78 0.27 -17.77 1.25
C THR A 78 1.23 -18.61 2.09
N PRO A 79 2.41 -18.12 2.50
CA PRO A 79 3.33 -18.84 3.38
C PRO A 79 2.82 -18.81 4.83
N SER A 80 1.60 -19.28 5.05
CA SER A 80 0.96 -19.42 6.34
C SER A 80 0.19 -20.73 6.34
N ASP A 81 0.75 -21.66 7.11
CA ASP A 81 0.11 -22.84 7.70
C ASP A 81 -0.04 -24.08 6.80
N ASP A 82 1.08 -24.73 6.46
CA ASP A 82 1.18 -26.19 6.29
C ASP A 82 2.67 -26.58 6.37
N GLU A 83 3.22 -26.54 7.59
CA GLU A 83 4.43 -27.31 7.91
C GLU A 83 4.06 -28.80 7.74
N GLU A 84 4.70 -29.47 6.80
CA GLU A 84 4.69 -30.92 6.64
C GLU A 84 4.98 -31.61 7.98
N ILE A 85 4.01 -32.35 8.52
CA ILE A 85 4.31 -33.47 9.40
C ILE A 85 3.77 -34.72 8.70
N GLU A 86 4.56 -35.22 7.77
CA GLU A 86 4.47 -36.60 7.29
C GLU A 86 4.89 -37.53 8.45
N THR A 87 3.94 -38.00 9.27
CA THR A 87 4.20 -39.20 10.07
C THR A 87 3.98 -40.42 9.19
N GLU A 88 4.95 -40.71 8.31
CA GLU A 88 5.18 -42.05 7.82
C GLU A 88 6.17 -42.74 8.78
N THR A 89 5.67 -43.66 9.61
CA THR A 89 6.49 -44.72 10.17
C THR A 89 5.73 -46.02 9.95
N THR A 90 6.00 -46.64 8.81
CA THR A 90 5.70 -48.05 8.55
C THR A 90 7.01 -48.79 8.30
N GLY A 91 7.17 -49.91 9.00
CA GLY A 91 8.21 -50.94 8.82
C GLY A 91 9.33 -50.84 9.86
N GLU A 92 9.82 -51.91 10.49
CA GLU A 92 9.59 -53.35 10.38
C GLU A 92 10.42 -54.00 11.50
N GLU A 93 9.84 -54.92 12.28
CA GLU A 93 10.39 -56.22 12.77
C GLU A 93 9.40 -56.88 13.75
#